data_AF-A0A315Y2H4-F1
#
_entry.id   AF-A0A315Y2H4-F1
#
_cell.length_a   1.000
_cell.length_b   1.000
_cell.length_c   1.000
_cell.angle_alpha   90.00
_cell.angle_beta   90.00
_cell.angle_gamma   90.00
#
_symmetry.space_group_name_H-M   'P 1'
#
loop_
_entity.id
_entity.type
_entity.pdbx_description
1 polymer ?
#
loop_
_entity_poly.entity_id
_entity_poly.type
_entity_poly.pdbx_seq_one_letter_code
_entity_poly.pdbx_strand_id
1 'polypeptide(L)'
;MSKNEKSKKSADVSANYDGVYAPKIRFPLYIYPETMKTVESIYKSDNCSTKTEFMEKAIRFYCAHLMQNKPELIEYLAPQIAHIVEGYIMGTEQRLSRAIFKLAVEVGAQSHILAAINDIEESTLFKLREMVTDEVRRINGIINFESAVRYQRSEEE
;
A
#
# COMPACT_ATOMS: atom_id res chain seq x y z
N MET A 1 47.02 -46.89 -10.61
CA MET A 1 47.40 -45.46 -10.60
C MET A 1 46.11 -44.65 -10.73
N SER A 2 45.59 -44.09 -9.63
CA SER A 2 45.79 -42.68 -9.21
C SER A 2 45.19 -41.71 -10.26
N LYS A 3 44.19 -40.86 -9.99
CA LYS A 3 43.79 -40.20 -8.74
C LYS A 3 42.35 -39.66 -8.82
N ASN A 4 41.83 -39.43 -7.63
CA ASN A 4 40.50 -39.01 -7.22
C ASN A 4 40.28 -37.48 -7.35
N GLU A 5 39.00 -37.08 -7.28
CA GLU A 5 38.46 -35.81 -6.73
C GLU A 5 38.76 -34.45 -7.42
N LYS A 6 37.69 -33.75 -7.83
CA LYS A 6 37.01 -32.80 -6.92
C LYS A 6 35.61 -32.39 -7.40
N SER A 7 34.77 -32.25 -6.40
CA SER A 7 33.33 -32.04 -6.36
C SER A 7 32.97 -30.55 -6.27
N LYS A 8 31.71 -30.25 -6.66
CA LYS A 8 30.82 -29.18 -6.15
C LYS A 8 31.07 -27.72 -6.54
N LYS A 9 30.05 -27.10 -7.14
CA LYS A 9 29.03 -26.23 -6.49
C LYS A 9 28.08 -25.67 -7.56
N SER A 10 26.85 -26.18 -7.66
CA SER A 10 25.64 -25.69 -6.97
C SER A 10 25.21 -24.29 -7.39
N ALA A 11 24.09 -24.27 -8.13
CA ALA A 11 23.01 -23.28 -8.11
C ALA A 11 23.41 -21.81 -7.98
N ASP A 12 23.08 -21.05 -9.03
CA ASP A 12 22.20 -19.92 -8.79
C ASP A 12 21.14 -19.90 -9.90
N VAL A 13 20.01 -20.54 -9.61
CA VAL A 13 18.74 -20.26 -10.28
C VAL A 13 18.29 -18.93 -9.69
N SER A 14 18.95 -17.84 -10.08
CA SER A 14 18.45 -16.51 -9.79
C SER A 14 17.20 -16.34 -10.63
N ALA A 15 16.06 -16.25 -9.95
CA ALA A 15 14.73 -16.16 -10.52
C ALA A 15 14.69 -15.33 -11.81
N ASN A 16 14.23 -15.97 -12.89
CA ASN A 16 14.04 -15.38 -14.20
C ASN A 16 13.05 -14.21 -14.12
N TYR A 17 13.55 -12.98 -14.09
CA TYR A 17 12.73 -11.78 -14.29
C TYR A 17 12.65 -11.36 -15.76
N ASP A 18 13.34 -12.05 -16.67
CA ASP A 18 13.71 -11.43 -17.95
C ASP A 18 13.32 -12.16 -19.23
N GLY A 19 12.67 -13.33 -19.18
CA GLY A 19 12.05 -13.98 -20.35
C GLY A 19 12.98 -14.28 -21.55
N VAL A 20 14.30 -14.10 -21.42
CA VAL A 20 15.27 -14.30 -22.50
C VAL A 20 16.11 -15.53 -22.20
N TYR A 21 15.94 -16.57 -23.03
CA TYR A 21 16.68 -17.84 -22.96
C TYR A 21 18.02 -17.82 -23.73
N ALA A 22 18.40 -16.69 -24.33
CA ALA A 22 19.59 -16.57 -25.16
C ALA A 22 20.86 -16.24 -24.34
N PRO A 23 22.05 -16.70 -24.77
CA PRO A 23 23.31 -16.41 -24.09
C PRO A 23 23.67 -14.91 -24.16
N LYS A 24 24.23 -14.36 -23.07
CA LYS A 24 24.64 -12.95 -23.01
C LYS A 24 25.77 -12.66 -24.00
N ILE A 25 25.63 -11.58 -24.76
CA ILE A 25 26.64 -11.10 -25.72
C ILE A 25 27.56 -10.09 -25.02
N ARG A 26 28.87 -10.17 -25.25
CA ARG A 26 29.83 -9.16 -24.80
C ARG A 26 30.07 -8.16 -25.93
N PHE A 27 29.87 -6.87 -25.64
CA PHE A 27 30.19 -5.77 -26.54
C PHE A 27 30.87 -4.64 -25.76
N PRO A 28 31.79 -3.88 -26.38
CA PRO A 28 32.39 -2.71 -25.75
C PRO A 28 31.40 -1.53 -25.70
N LEU A 29 31.30 -0.86 -24.56
CA LEU A 29 30.47 0.33 -24.34
C LEU A 29 31.32 1.46 -23.76
N TYR A 30 31.23 2.65 -24.37
CA TYR A 30 31.76 3.87 -23.77
C TYR A 30 30.71 4.50 -22.87
N ILE A 31 31.07 4.73 -21.62
CA ILE A 31 30.23 5.39 -20.60
C ILE A 31 31.05 6.48 -19.93
N TYR A 32 30.41 7.61 -19.63
CA TYR A 32 31.08 8.68 -18.89
C TYR A 32 31.45 8.21 -17.47
N PRO A 33 32.64 8.58 -16.95
CA PRO A 33 33.06 8.17 -15.61
C PRO A 33 32.06 8.58 -14.52
N GLU A 34 31.45 9.76 -14.64
CA GLU A 34 30.44 10.23 -13.68
C GLU A 34 29.19 9.33 -13.68
N THR A 35 28.71 8.91 -14.86
CA THR A 35 27.59 7.97 -14.95
C THR A 35 27.94 6.61 -14.33
N MET A 36 29.16 6.14 -14.54
CA MET A 36 29.63 4.89 -13.93
C MET A 36 29.72 4.98 -12.40
N LYS A 37 30.18 6.10 -11.84
CA LYS A 37 30.17 6.33 -10.38
C LYS A 37 28.74 6.27 -9.82
N THR A 38 27.78 6.87 -10.51
CA THR A 38 26.37 6.80 -10.11
C THR A 38 25.87 5.36 -10.08
N VAL A 39 26.14 4.57 -11.13
CA VAL A 39 25.80 3.13 -11.19
C VAL A 39 26.41 2.39 -10.00
N GLU A 40 27.69 2.63 -9.71
CA GLU A 40 28.39 1.99 -8.59
C GLU A 40 27.80 2.32 -7.22
N SER A 41 27.28 3.53 -7.06
CA SER A 41 26.65 3.97 -5.82
C SER A 41 25.27 3.32 -5.59
N ILE A 42 24.53 2.99 -6.65
CA ILE A 42 23.09 2.64 -6.52
C ILE A 42 22.74 1.22 -6.97
N TYR A 43 23.62 0.49 -7.68
CA TYR A 43 23.24 -0.82 -8.22
C TYR A 43 22.85 -1.82 -7.13
N LYS A 44 23.46 -1.74 -5.95
CA LYS A 44 23.12 -2.60 -4.80
C LYS A 44 21.80 -2.20 -4.14
N SER A 45 21.44 -0.91 -4.12
CA SER A 45 20.15 -0.47 -3.57
C SER A 45 18.97 -0.92 -4.42
N ASP A 46 19.19 -1.16 -5.72
CA ASP A 46 18.20 -1.74 -6.64
C ASP A 46 18.18 -3.30 -6.60
N ASN A 47 18.80 -3.90 -5.57
CA ASN A 47 18.90 -5.36 -5.41
C ASN A 47 19.53 -6.08 -6.62
N CYS A 48 20.39 -5.40 -7.39
CA CYS A 48 21.13 -6.01 -8.48
C CYS A 48 22.42 -6.65 -7.95
N SER A 49 22.69 -7.89 -8.36
CA SER A 49 23.89 -8.62 -7.97
C SER A 49 25.14 -8.09 -8.69
N THR A 50 24.96 -7.55 -9.90
CA THR A 50 26.06 -7.02 -10.72
C THR A 50 25.71 -5.68 -11.36
N LYS A 51 26.74 -4.88 -11.66
CA LYS A 51 26.58 -3.62 -12.42
C LYS A 51 25.98 -3.88 -13.81
N THR A 52 26.32 -5.01 -14.42
CA THR A 52 25.78 -5.42 -15.74
C THR A 52 24.28 -5.66 -15.67
N GLU A 53 23.79 -6.34 -14.62
CA GLU A 53 22.36 -6.54 -14.41
C GLU A 53 21.62 -5.20 -14.27
N PHE A 54 22.18 -4.28 -13.47
CA PHE A 54 21.63 -2.94 -13.31
C PHE A 54 21.56 -2.16 -14.63
N MET A 55 22.65 -2.17 -15.42
CA MET A 55 22.68 -1.52 -16.73
C MET A 55 21.70 -2.17 -17.72
N GLU A 56 21.55 -3.50 -17.68
CA GLU A 56 20.59 -4.23 -18.51
C GLU A 56 19.14 -3.81 -18.17
N LYS A 57 18.79 -3.74 -16.88
CA LYS A 57 17.49 -3.23 -16.43
C LYS A 57 17.26 -1.78 -16.86
N ALA A 58 18.25 -0.92 -16.72
CA ALA A 58 18.16 0.49 -17.12
C ALA A 58 17.92 0.65 -18.63
N ILE A 59 18.63 -0.12 -19.46
CA ILE A 59 18.45 -0.11 -20.92
C ILE A 59 17.06 -0.64 -21.29
N ARG A 60 16.63 -1.77 -20.72
CA ARG A 60 15.28 -2.32 -20.93
C ARG A 60 14.21 -1.32 -20.56
N PHE A 61 14.35 -0.67 -19.40
CA PHE A 61 13.46 0.37 -18.93
C PHE A 61 13.38 1.54 -19.93
N TYR A 62 14.52 2.05 -20.41
CA TYR A 62 14.52 3.16 -21.35
C TYR A 62 13.92 2.77 -22.71
N CYS A 63 14.23 1.57 -23.22
CA CYS A 63 13.58 1.02 -24.41
C CYS A 63 12.07 0.91 -24.22
N ALA A 64 11.61 0.36 -23.09
CA ALA A 64 10.20 0.26 -22.76
C ALA A 64 9.55 1.65 -22.66
N HIS A 65 10.22 2.63 -22.05
CA HIS A 65 9.76 4.01 -21.97
C HIS A 65 9.60 4.64 -23.35
N LEU A 66 10.59 4.47 -24.24
CA LEU A 66 10.50 4.95 -25.63
C LEU A 66 9.37 4.25 -26.41
N MET A 67 9.15 2.96 -26.16
CA MET A 67 8.02 2.21 -26.75
C MET A 67 6.67 2.63 -26.18
N GLN A 68 6.63 3.04 -24.90
CA GLN A 68 5.45 3.53 -24.19
C GLN A 68 5.09 4.98 -24.54
N ASN A 69 6.05 5.81 -24.94
CA ASN A 69 5.81 7.18 -25.43
C ASN A 69 5.01 7.22 -26.75
N LYS A 70 4.43 6.11 -27.19
CA LYS A 70 3.35 6.09 -28.19
C LYS A 70 2.07 6.59 -27.51
N PRO A 71 1.54 7.78 -27.88
CA PRO A 71 0.36 8.35 -27.23
C PRO A 71 -0.82 7.38 -27.21
N GLU A 72 -0.99 6.60 -28.27
CA GLU A 72 -2.03 5.57 -28.42
C GLU A 72 -2.07 4.52 -27.29
N LEU A 73 -0.90 4.07 -26.79
CA LEU A 73 -0.83 3.03 -25.75
C LEU A 73 -1.20 3.60 -24.38
N ILE A 74 -0.73 4.82 -24.08
CA ILE A 74 -1.05 5.53 -22.83
C ILE A 74 -2.53 5.88 -22.80
N GLU A 75 -3.08 6.38 -23.92
CA GLU A 75 -4.51 6.69 -24.09
C GLU A 75 -5.39 5.45 -23.93
N TYR A 76 -4.93 4.26 -24.31
CA TYR A 76 -5.66 3.01 -24.12
C TYR A 76 -5.56 2.46 -22.70
N LEU A 77 -4.38 2.49 -22.09
CA LEU A 77 -4.12 1.85 -20.80
C LEU A 77 -4.63 2.68 -19.61
N ALA A 78 -4.52 4.01 -19.67
CA ALA A 78 -4.92 4.87 -18.55
C ALA A 78 -6.41 4.74 -18.18
N PRO A 79 -7.37 4.75 -19.12
CA PRO A 79 -8.78 4.51 -18.82
C PRO A 79 -9.04 3.12 -18.23
N GLN A 80 -8.33 2.08 -18.69
CA GLN A 80 -8.50 0.73 -18.14
C GLN A 80 -8.05 0.64 -16.68
N ILE A 81 -6.89 1.22 -16.36
CA ILE A 81 -6.42 1.29 -14.97
C ILE A 81 -7.42 2.06 -14.12
N ALA A 82 -7.93 3.19 -14.62
CA ALA A 82 -8.96 3.97 -13.93
C ALA A 82 -10.21 3.14 -13.64
N HIS A 83 -10.74 2.41 -14.63
CA HIS A 83 -11.91 1.54 -14.46
C HIS A 83 -11.68 0.39 -13.48
N ILE A 84 -10.48 -0.21 -13.50
CA ILE A 84 -10.12 -1.27 -12.53
C ILE A 84 -10.12 -0.70 -11.11
N VAL A 85 -9.47 0.45 -10.92
CA VAL A 85 -9.40 1.13 -9.61
C VAL A 85 -10.80 1.53 -9.14
N GLU A 86 -11.60 2.13 -10.01
CA GLU A 86 -12.99 2.50 -9.75
C GLU A 86 -13.83 1.29 -9.35
N GLY A 87 -13.70 0.17 -10.06
CA GLY A 87 -14.38 -1.08 -9.72
C GLY A 87 -14.02 -1.63 -8.33
N TYR A 88 -12.74 -1.55 -7.95
CA TYR A 88 -12.29 -1.94 -6.60
C TYR A 88 -12.84 -1.00 -5.51
N ILE A 89 -12.85 0.30 -5.78
CA ILE A 89 -13.38 1.32 -4.85
C ILE A 89 -14.88 1.10 -4.66
N MET A 90 -15.67 1.04 -5.73
CA MET A 90 -17.12 0.79 -5.67
C MET A 90 -17.44 -0.52 -4.94
N GLY A 91 -16.70 -1.59 -5.24
CA GLY A 91 -16.90 -2.87 -4.56
C GLY A 91 -16.63 -2.78 -3.05
N THR A 92 -15.65 -1.98 -2.65
CA THR A 92 -15.29 -1.77 -1.24
C THR A 92 -16.28 -0.84 -0.54
N GLU A 93 -16.65 0.28 -1.16
CA GLU A 93 -17.64 1.23 -0.67
C GLU A 93 -18.98 0.53 -0.41
N GLN A 94 -19.45 -0.30 -1.36
CA GLN A 94 -20.71 -1.02 -1.21
C GLN A 94 -20.66 -2.08 -0.08
N ARG A 95 -19.51 -2.74 0.12
CA ARG A 95 -19.33 -3.66 1.27
C ARG A 95 -19.28 -2.90 2.59
N LEU A 96 -18.55 -1.79 2.63
CA LEU A 96 -18.40 -0.95 3.81
C LEU A 96 -19.75 -0.33 4.22
N SER A 97 -20.50 0.23 3.27
CA SER A 97 -21.83 0.81 3.51
C SER A 97 -22.78 -0.21 4.14
N ARG A 98 -22.81 -1.45 3.64
CA ARG A 98 -23.61 -2.53 4.24
C ARG A 98 -23.13 -2.93 5.64
N ALA A 99 -21.83 -2.92 5.88
CA ALA A 99 -21.28 -3.21 7.20
C ALA A 99 -21.63 -2.11 8.21
N ILE A 100 -21.48 -0.83 7.81
CA ILE A 100 -21.85 0.34 8.60
C ILE A 100 -23.34 0.34 8.91
N PHE A 101 -24.21 -0.01 7.94
CA PHE A 101 -25.64 -0.10 8.18
C PHE A 101 -25.98 -1.14 9.25
N LYS A 102 -25.42 -2.36 9.15
CA LYS A 102 -25.62 -3.40 10.17
C LYS A 102 -25.12 -2.96 11.55
N LEU A 103 -23.94 -2.32 11.59
CA LEU A 103 -23.40 -1.77 12.84
C LEU A 103 -24.32 -0.68 13.42
N ALA A 104 -24.87 0.21 12.58
CA ALA A 104 -25.77 1.27 13.01
C ALA A 104 -27.08 0.72 13.59
N VAL A 105 -27.62 -0.37 13.02
CA VAL A 105 -28.79 -1.06 13.57
C VAL A 105 -28.50 -1.61 14.97
N GLU A 106 -27.38 -2.31 15.14
CA GLU A 106 -27.00 -2.88 16.46
C GLU A 106 -26.70 -1.78 17.49
N VAL A 107 -25.98 -0.72 17.10
CA VAL A 107 -25.71 0.44 17.96
C VAL A 107 -27.02 1.15 18.36
N GLY A 108 -27.98 1.25 17.44
CA GLY A 108 -29.31 1.79 17.72
C GLY A 108 -30.04 0.94 18.76
N ALA A 109 -30.08 -0.38 18.59
CA ALA A 109 -30.69 -1.30 19.55
C ALA A 109 -30.02 -1.20 20.94
N GLN A 110 -28.68 -1.22 20.99
CA GLN A 110 -27.92 -1.04 22.23
C GLN A 110 -28.22 0.31 22.90
N SER A 111 -28.33 1.39 22.12
CA SER A 111 -28.66 2.72 22.64
C SER A 111 -30.05 2.75 23.29
N HIS A 112 -31.05 2.14 22.66
CA HIS A 112 -32.40 2.04 23.23
C HIS A 112 -32.43 1.19 24.50
N ILE A 113 -31.73 0.06 24.52
CA ILE A 113 -31.63 -0.81 25.71
C ILE A 113 -30.96 -0.05 26.87
N LEU A 114 -29.84 0.64 26.61
CA LEU A 114 -29.12 1.39 27.63
C LEU A 114 -29.94 2.57 28.18
N ALA A 115 -30.65 3.29 27.32
CA ALA A 115 -31.54 4.37 27.74
C ALA A 115 -32.65 3.84 28.66
N ALA A 116 -33.25 2.69 28.33
CA ALA A 116 -34.29 2.07 29.13
C ALA A 116 -33.78 1.50 30.48
N ILE A 117 -32.57 0.93 30.52
CA ILE A 117 -31.99 0.38 31.75
C ILE A 117 -31.63 1.48 32.76
N ASN A 118 -31.19 2.64 32.27
CA ASN A 118 -30.68 3.74 33.10
C ASN A 118 -31.67 4.90 33.25
N ASP A 119 -32.93 4.72 32.82
CA ASP A 119 -33.97 5.76 32.82
C ASP A 119 -33.47 7.12 32.27
N ILE A 120 -32.73 7.08 31.16
CA ILE A 120 -32.11 8.28 30.57
C ILE A 120 -33.20 9.16 29.94
N GLU A 121 -33.35 10.37 30.44
CA GLU A 121 -34.22 11.38 29.84
C GLU A 121 -33.69 11.88 28.49
N GLU A 122 -34.62 12.21 27.59
CA GLU A 122 -34.31 12.75 26.26
C GLU A 122 -33.46 14.03 26.31
N SER A 123 -33.70 14.88 27.31
CA SER A 123 -32.96 16.14 27.50
C SER A 123 -31.48 15.92 27.81
N THR A 124 -31.16 14.88 28.58
CA THR A 124 -29.80 14.46 28.91
C THR A 124 -29.09 13.89 27.69
N LEU A 125 -29.78 13.03 26.94
CA LEU A 125 -29.22 12.44 25.72
C LEU A 125 -28.93 13.49 24.64
N PHE A 126 -29.79 14.50 24.51
CA PHE A 126 -29.58 15.61 23.58
C PHE A 126 -28.30 16.39 23.90
N LYS A 127 -28.10 16.77 25.18
CA LYS A 127 -26.89 17.47 25.63
C LYS A 127 -25.62 16.63 25.44
N LEU A 128 -25.69 15.34 25.78
CA LEU A 128 -24.56 14.43 25.57
C LEU A 128 -24.19 14.34 24.09
N ARG A 129 -25.19 14.28 23.19
CA ARG A 129 -24.96 14.22 21.75
C ARG A 129 -24.32 15.49 21.20
N GLU A 130 -24.73 16.66 21.66
CA GLU A 130 -24.13 17.94 21.29
C GLU A 130 -22.65 17.98 21.69
N MET A 131 -22.37 17.68 22.96
CA MET A 131 -21.01 17.64 23.51
C MET A 131 -20.10 16.66 22.77
N VAL A 132 -20.56 15.42 22.53
CA VAL A 132 -19.78 14.41 21.80
C VAL A 132 -19.57 14.83 20.34
N THR A 133 -20.55 15.48 19.70
CA THR A 133 -20.40 15.99 18.33
C THR A 133 -19.31 17.06 18.26
N ASP A 134 -19.30 17.98 19.22
CA ASP A 134 -18.26 19.02 19.31
C ASP A 134 -16.89 18.41 19.61
N GLU A 135 -16.82 17.41 20.48
CA GLU A 135 -15.58 16.68 20.77
C GLU A 135 -15.03 16.01 19.50
N VAL A 136 -15.87 15.25 18.80
CA VAL A 136 -15.53 14.57 17.54
C VAL A 136 -15.03 15.56 16.49
N ARG A 137 -15.68 16.73 16.39
CA ARG A 137 -15.26 17.82 15.50
C ARG A 137 -13.89 18.37 15.89
N ARG A 138 -13.65 18.60 17.20
CA ARG A 138 -12.38 19.11 17.72
C ARG A 138 -11.21 18.15 17.52
N ILE A 139 -11.45 16.84 17.57
CA ILE A 139 -10.44 15.77 17.44
C ILE A 139 -10.36 15.17 16.02
N ASN A 140 -11.00 15.79 15.03
CA ASN A 140 -11.03 15.33 13.64
C ASN A 140 -11.47 13.85 13.47
N GLY A 141 -12.47 13.43 14.25
CA GLY A 141 -13.04 12.08 14.14
C GLY A 141 -12.31 11.00 14.95
N ILE A 142 -11.20 11.31 15.62
CA ILE A 142 -10.41 10.34 16.40
C ILE A 142 -10.94 10.25 17.84
N ILE A 143 -11.89 9.35 18.09
CA ILE A 143 -12.46 9.15 19.44
C ILE A 143 -11.50 8.34 20.31
N ASN A 144 -11.20 8.84 21.52
CA ASN A 144 -10.42 8.13 22.53
C ASN A 144 -11.29 7.76 23.74
N PHE A 145 -11.41 6.46 24.02
CA PHE A 145 -12.22 5.94 25.13
C PHE A 145 -11.72 6.39 26.50
N GLU A 146 -10.39 6.52 26.70
CA GLU A 146 -9.86 7.00 27.98
C GLU A 146 -10.27 8.45 28.28
N SER A 147 -10.36 9.28 27.24
CA SER A 147 -10.81 10.67 27.37
C SER A 147 -12.28 10.72 27.77
N ALA A 148 -13.12 9.88 27.15
CA ALA A 148 -14.53 9.76 27.52
C ALA A 148 -14.69 9.29 28.97
N VAL A 149 -13.91 8.29 29.42
CA VAL A 149 -13.94 7.82 30.82
C VAL A 149 -13.52 8.92 31.80
N ARG A 150 -12.45 9.67 31.50
CA ARG A 150 -12.01 10.79 32.34
C ARG A 150 -13.10 11.85 32.48
N TYR A 151 -13.77 12.20 31.38
CA TYR A 151 -14.86 13.16 31.38
C TYR A 151 -16.05 12.70 32.24
N GLN A 152 -16.48 11.44 32.10
CA GLN A 152 -17.62 10.92 32.87
C GLN A 152 -17.34 10.81 34.37
N ARG A 153 -16.07 10.81 34.78
CA ARG A 153 -15.65 10.74 36.19
C ARG A 153 -15.25 12.09 36.77
N SER A 154 -15.12 13.14 35.96
CA SER A 154 -14.64 14.45 36.44
C SER A 154 -15.70 15.28 37.19
N GLU A 155 -16.94 14.81 37.31
CA GLU A 155 -17.99 15.45 38.13
C GLU A 155 -18.11 14.81 39.55
N GLU A 156 -17.25 13.87 39.93
CA GLU A 156 -17.23 13.26 41.29
C GLU A 156 -16.29 13.98 42.30
N GLU A 157 -15.72 15.16 41.96
CA GLU A 157 -14.96 16.05 42.87
C GLU A 157 -15.55 17.47 42.92
#